data_AF-A0A7W0CM43-F1
#
_entry.id   AF-A0A7W0CM43-F1
#
_cell.length_a   1.000
_cell.length_b   1.000
_cell.length_c   1.000
_cell.angle_alpha   90.00
_cell.angle_beta   90.00
_cell.angle_gamma   90.00
#
_symmetry.space_group_name_H-M   'P 1'
#
loop_
_entity.id
_entity.type
_entity.pdbx_description
1 polymer ?
#
loop_
_entity_poly.entity_id
_entity_poly.type
_entity_poly.pdbx_seq_one_letter_code
_entity_poly.pdbx_strand_id
1 'polypeptide(L)'
;MRYALLVIVVPLLQVTVVNRFGGPDLAVLVTAWLAIGLSPPRAAVFGFAAGLLADLVPPAAEVVGPTAAILCLTGYLCARLSMAREPRPGRKVIVVAVVVPAALLARELVSLAWRQPADWVSGGLAALAVNLAWTLPLALLLSLTRRAQTSRTRRG
;
A
#
# COMPACT_ATOMS: atom_id res chain seq x y z
N MET A 1 1.39 2.91 21.00
CA MET A 1 0.83 1.55 21.11
C MET A 1 -0.12 1.18 19.97
N ARG A 2 -1.16 1.99 19.67
CA ARG A 2 -2.17 1.67 18.63
C ARG A 2 -1.63 1.34 17.23
N TYR A 3 -0.57 2.01 16.78
CA TYR A 3 0.00 1.79 15.44
C TYR A 3 0.88 0.53 15.33
N ALA A 4 1.51 0.11 16.42
CA ALA A 4 2.33 -1.11 16.43
C ALA A 4 1.47 -2.37 16.23
N LEU A 5 0.26 -2.36 16.80
CA LEU A 5 -0.69 -3.44 16.61
C LEU A 5 -1.10 -3.59 15.13
N LEU A 6 -1.35 -2.47 14.44
CA LEU A 6 -1.69 -2.48 13.01
C LEU A 6 -0.54 -3.02 12.15
N VAL A 7 0.70 -2.69 12.48
CA VAL A 7 1.89 -3.19 11.74
C VAL A 7 2.03 -4.71 11.84
N ILE A 8 1.61 -5.30 12.95
CA ILE A 8 1.72 -6.75 13.18
C ILE A 8 0.49 -7.49 12.63
N VAL A 9 -0.71 -7.00 12.95
CA VAL A 9 -1.97 -7.66 12.61
C VAL A 9 -2.24 -7.67 11.11
N VAL A 10 -1.88 -6.60 10.40
CA VAL A 10 -2.18 -6.46 8.96
C VAL A 10 -1.45 -7.49 8.10
N PRO A 11 -0.11 -7.68 8.20
CA PRO A 11 0.57 -8.72 7.44
C PRO A 11 0.12 -10.13 7.84
N LEU A 12 -0.18 -10.38 9.13
CA LEU A 12 -0.75 -11.64 9.59
C LEU A 12 -2.09 -11.95 8.92
N LEU A 13 -2.98 -10.95 8.83
CA LEU A 13 -4.30 -11.10 8.19
C LEU A 13 -4.18 -11.27 6.67
N GLN A 14 -3.23 -10.56 6.05
CA GLN A 14 -2.97 -10.64 4.62
C GLN A 14 -2.50 -12.04 4.20
N VAL A 15 -1.67 -12.67 5.02
CA VAL A 15 -1.14 -14.01 4.70
C VAL A 15 -2.15 -15.10 5.05
N THR A 16 -2.88 -14.97 6.16
CA THR A 16 -3.80 -16.02 6.62
C THR A 16 -5.14 -16.04 5.87
N VAL A 17 -5.63 -14.87 5.45
CA VAL A 17 -6.97 -14.74 4.84
C VAL A 17 -6.88 -14.38 3.37
N VAL A 18 -6.05 -13.40 2.99
CA VAL A 18 -6.13 -12.80 1.65
C VAL A 18 -5.34 -13.57 0.60
N ASN A 19 -4.17 -14.10 0.95
CA ASN A 19 -3.35 -14.89 0.04
C ASN A 19 -4.03 -16.21 -0.39
N ARG A 20 -5.10 -16.62 0.31
CA ARG A 20 -5.93 -17.78 -0.03
C ARG A 20 -7.05 -17.49 -1.03
N PHE A 21 -7.39 -16.22 -1.28
CA PHE A 21 -8.52 -15.84 -2.13
C PHE A 21 -8.16 -14.83 -3.26
N GLY A 22 -6.88 -14.45 -3.42
CA GLY A 22 -6.48 -13.48 -4.44
C GLY A 22 -6.99 -12.06 -4.20
N GLY A 23 -7.21 -11.69 -2.93
CA GLY A 23 -7.79 -10.40 -2.55
C GLY A 23 -6.79 -9.23 -2.53
N PRO A 24 -7.23 -8.04 -2.10
CA PRO A 24 -6.48 -6.78 -2.21
C PRO A 24 -5.19 -6.77 -1.38
N ASP A 25 -4.18 -6.03 -1.85
CA ASP A 25 -2.94 -5.84 -1.11
C ASP A 25 -3.16 -4.96 0.14
N LEU A 26 -3.41 -5.60 1.29
CA LEU A 26 -3.67 -4.92 2.55
C LEU A 26 -2.47 -4.11 3.06
N ALA A 27 -1.23 -4.50 2.72
CA ALA A 27 -0.01 -3.83 3.15
C ALA A 27 0.13 -2.48 2.45
N VAL A 28 -0.11 -2.44 1.13
CA VAL A 28 -0.19 -1.19 0.37
C VAL A 28 -1.36 -0.33 0.88
N LEU A 29 -2.54 -0.94 1.11
CA LEU A 29 -3.74 -0.24 1.57
C LEU A 29 -3.55 0.44 2.93
N VAL A 30 -3.01 -0.30 3.90
CA VAL A 30 -2.78 0.18 5.27
C VAL A 30 -1.64 1.19 5.31
N THR A 31 -0.57 0.98 4.54
CA THR A 31 0.54 1.93 4.45
C THR A 31 0.07 3.28 3.89
N ALA A 32 -0.67 3.26 2.79
CA ALA A 32 -1.24 4.47 2.19
C ALA A 32 -2.23 5.16 3.13
N TRP A 33 -3.10 4.39 3.80
CA TRP A 33 -4.04 4.93 4.76
C TRP A 33 -3.34 5.57 5.96
N LEU A 34 -2.36 4.91 6.57
CA LEU A 34 -1.61 5.46 7.70
C LEU A 34 -0.82 6.71 7.28
N ALA A 35 -0.13 6.69 6.14
CA ALA A 35 0.75 7.77 5.68
C ALA A 35 0.07 9.15 5.63
N ILE A 36 -1.23 9.22 5.35
CA ILE A 36 -2.00 10.48 5.27
C ILE A 36 -2.05 11.23 6.62
N GLY A 37 -1.82 10.55 7.74
CA GLY A 37 -1.85 11.12 9.10
C GLY A 37 -0.49 11.20 9.78
N LEU A 38 0.58 10.71 9.15
CA LEU A 38 1.92 10.70 9.73
C LEU A 38 2.85 11.69 9.02
N SER A 39 3.90 12.14 9.72
CA SER A 39 5.03 12.83 9.11
C SER A 39 5.78 11.91 8.13
N PRO A 40 6.39 12.44 7.05
CA PRO A 40 7.08 11.64 6.04
C PRO A 40 8.09 10.62 6.58
N PRO A 41 9.01 10.95 7.51
CA PRO A 41 9.97 9.97 8.02
C PRO A 41 9.30 8.86 8.83
N ARG A 42 8.27 9.18 9.63
CA ARG A 42 7.51 8.15 10.35
C ARG A 42 6.77 7.24 9.37
N ALA A 43 6.12 7.80 8.35
CA ALA A 43 5.43 7.01 7.32
C ALA A 43 6.39 6.09 6.55
N ALA A 44 7.62 6.54 6.29
CA ALA A 44 8.68 5.73 5.67
C ALA A 44 9.06 4.53 6.54
N VAL A 45 9.33 4.75 7.83
CA VAL A 45 9.67 3.67 8.78
C VAL A 45 8.52 2.65 8.92
N PHE A 46 7.28 3.13 8.98
CA PHE A 46 6.11 2.25 9.01
C PHE A 46 5.97 1.42 7.74
N GLY A 47 6.16 2.02 6.56
CA GLY A 47 6.13 1.31 5.28
C GLY A 47 7.26 0.29 5.16
N PHE A 48 8.47 0.65 5.59
CA PHE A 48 9.62 -0.26 5.60
C PHE A 48 9.36 -1.48 6.50
N ALA A 49 8.89 -1.28 7.73
CA ALA A 49 8.58 -2.36 8.64
C ALA A 49 7.47 -3.28 8.09
N ALA A 50 6.43 -2.70 7.49
CA ALA A 50 5.36 -3.47 6.86
C ALA A 50 5.87 -4.31 5.67
N GLY A 51 6.73 -3.74 4.82
CA GLY A 51 7.29 -4.47 3.68
C GLY A 51 8.34 -5.50 4.07
N LEU A 52 9.10 -5.26 5.14
CA LEU A 52 10.00 -6.27 5.69
C LEU A 52 9.20 -7.46 6.25
N LEU A 53 8.09 -7.21 6.95
CA LEU A 53 7.19 -8.27 7.37
C LEU A 53 6.58 -9.00 6.16
N ALA A 54 6.20 -8.28 5.09
CA ALA A 54 5.69 -8.91 3.88
C ALA A 54 6.74 -9.79 3.18
N ASP A 55 8.01 -9.37 3.15
CA ASP A 55 9.11 -10.15 2.60
C ASP A 55 9.47 -11.37 3.48
N LEU A 56 9.22 -11.30 4.79
CA LEU A 56 9.47 -12.39 5.74
C LEU A 56 8.37 -13.46 5.78
N VAL A 57 7.16 -13.15 5.32
CA VAL A 57 6.05 -14.10 5.37
C VAL A 57 6.00 -14.94 4.09
N PRO A 58 5.94 -16.29 4.15
CA PRO A 58 6.00 -17.15 2.96
C PRO A 58 4.77 -16.98 2.04
N PRO A 59 4.89 -17.14 0.71
CA PRO A 59 5.89 -17.94 0.00
C PRO A 59 7.19 -17.17 -0.19
N ALA A 60 8.31 -17.76 0.22
CA ALA A 60 9.62 -17.14 0.11
C ALA A 60 9.88 -16.70 -1.34
N ALA A 61 9.86 -15.39 -1.59
CA ALA A 61 10.56 -14.85 -2.73
C ALA A 61 12.05 -15.12 -2.52
N GLU A 62 12.79 -15.43 -3.59
CA GLU A 62 14.22 -15.74 -3.51
C GLU A 62 15.07 -14.56 -2.95
N VAL A 63 14.48 -13.37 -2.81
CA VAL A 63 15.14 -12.14 -2.35
C VAL A 63 14.26 -11.36 -1.36
N VAL A 64 14.82 -11.09 -0.17
CA VAL A 64 14.24 -10.22 0.86
C VAL A 64 14.62 -8.77 0.62
N GLY A 65 13.69 -7.82 0.83
CA GLY A 65 13.96 -6.38 0.79
C GLY A 65 13.24 -5.56 -0.30
N PRO A 66 12.88 -6.10 -1.49
CA PRO A 66 12.21 -5.29 -2.51
C PRO A 66 10.86 -4.73 -2.05
N THR A 67 10.04 -5.50 -1.33
CA THR A 67 8.74 -5.03 -0.83
C THR A 67 8.94 -4.00 0.28
N ALA A 68 9.96 -4.19 1.14
CA ALA A 68 10.36 -3.20 2.15
C ALA A 68 10.70 -1.83 1.54
N ALA A 69 11.50 -1.80 0.47
CA ALA A 69 11.87 -0.58 -0.21
C ALA A 69 10.66 0.12 -0.88
N ILE A 70 9.81 -0.65 -1.57
CA ILE A 70 8.61 -0.13 -2.25
C ILE A 70 7.65 0.51 -1.23
N LEU A 71 7.36 -0.19 -0.14
CA LEU A 71 6.42 0.33 0.87
C LEU A 71 6.99 1.51 1.66
N CYS A 72 8.31 1.53 1.92
CA CYS A 72 8.99 2.70 2.49
C CYS A 72 8.78 3.95 1.64
N LEU A 73 9.06 3.87 0.34
CA LEU A 73 8.87 4.96 -0.61
C LEU A 73 7.39 5.36 -0.74
N THR A 74 6.50 4.37 -0.82
CA THR A 74 5.05 4.58 -0.90
C THR A 74 4.54 5.38 0.30
N GLY A 75 4.92 4.98 1.51
CA GLY A 75 4.56 5.68 2.74
C GLY A 75 5.12 7.11 2.79
N TYR A 76 6.39 7.29 2.44
CA TYR A 76 7.04 8.60 2.38
C TYR A 76 6.35 9.54 1.39
N LEU A 77 6.10 9.08 0.16
CA LEU A 77 5.49 9.88 -0.90
C LEU A 77 4.04 10.23 -0.55
N CYS A 78 3.25 9.28 -0.05
CA CYS A 78 1.89 9.54 0.40
C CYS A 78 1.84 10.63 1.47
N ALA A 79 2.71 10.57 2.48
CA ALA A 79 2.80 11.58 3.53
C ALA A 79 3.29 12.93 3.00
N ARG A 80 4.38 12.94 2.23
CA ARG A 80 5.01 14.16 1.71
C ARG A 80 4.09 14.92 0.75
N LEU A 81 3.45 14.23 -0.18
CA LEU A 81 2.51 14.84 -1.14
C LEU A 81 1.20 15.27 -0.46
N SER A 82 0.80 14.57 0.60
CA SER A 82 -0.36 14.97 1.41
C SER A 82 -0.11 16.22 2.26
N MET A 83 1.14 16.61 2.50
CA MET A 83 1.54 17.75 3.33
C MET A 83 1.91 19.04 2.57
N ALA A 84 1.75 19.09 1.24
CA ALA A 84 2.10 20.28 0.46
C ALA A 84 1.39 21.58 0.95
N ARG A 85 2.04 22.73 0.75
CA ARG A 85 1.67 24.02 1.36
C ARG A 85 0.28 24.54 0.94
N GLU A 86 -0.22 24.20 -0.24
CA GLU A 86 -1.55 24.61 -0.72
C GLU A 86 -2.62 23.54 -0.47
N PRO A 87 -3.50 23.67 0.53
CA PRO A 87 -4.53 22.68 0.81
C PRO A 87 -5.60 22.68 -0.29
N ARG A 88 -5.48 21.77 -1.27
CA ARG A 88 -6.53 21.54 -2.28
C ARG A 88 -7.54 20.50 -1.79
N PRO A 89 -8.86 20.76 -1.92
CA PRO A 89 -9.90 19.80 -1.62
C PRO A 89 -9.90 18.67 -2.67
N GLY A 90 -9.00 17.73 -2.52
CA GLY A 90 -8.97 16.49 -3.32
C GLY A 90 -7.67 15.76 -3.14
N ARG A 91 -6.63 16.50 -2.72
CA ARG A 91 -5.24 16.07 -2.78
C ARG A 91 -4.98 14.71 -2.16
N LYS A 92 -5.49 14.45 -0.95
CA LYS A 92 -5.27 13.15 -0.28
C LYS A 92 -5.81 11.98 -1.10
N VAL A 93 -6.95 12.16 -1.78
CA VAL A 93 -7.56 11.14 -2.66
C VAL A 93 -6.71 10.97 -3.91
N ILE A 94 -6.29 12.08 -4.55
CA ILE A 94 -5.45 12.05 -5.75
C ILE A 94 -4.10 11.39 -5.47
N VAL A 95 -3.46 11.73 -4.36
CA VAL A 95 -2.18 11.14 -3.95
C VAL A 95 -2.32 9.64 -3.76
N VAL A 96 -3.36 9.18 -3.06
CA VAL A 96 -3.63 7.74 -2.92
C VAL A 96 -3.91 7.09 -4.27
N ALA A 97 -4.74 7.71 -5.12
CA ALA A 97 -5.10 7.19 -6.44
C ALA A 97 -3.92 7.09 -7.41
N VAL A 98 -2.83 7.83 -7.19
CA VAL A 98 -1.61 7.76 -8.01
C VAL A 98 -0.56 6.85 -7.37
N VAL A 99 -0.29 7.03 -6.07
CA VAL A 99 0.82 6.36 -5.39
C VAL A 99 0.54 4.87 -5.15
N VAL A 100 -0.73 4.48 -4.89
CA VAL A 100 -1.12 3.07 -4.72
C VAL A 100 -0.92 2.25 -5.99
N PRO A 101 -1.48 2.63 -7.17
CA PRO A 101 -1.22 1.87 -8.39
C PRO A 101 0.26 1.87 -8.78
N ALA A 102 0.98 2.97 -8.59
CA ALA A 102 2.42 3.00 -8.83
C ALA A 102 3.20 1.99 -7.97
N ALA A 103 2.82 1.83 -6.70
CA ALA A 103 3.42 0.84 -5.82
C ALA A 103 3.12 -0.61 -6.24
N LEU A 104 1.88 -0.88 -6.68
CA LEU A 104 1.47 -2.19 -7.20
C LEU A 104 2.23 -2.53 -8.49
N LEU A 105 2.31 -1.58 -9.43
CA LEU A 105 3.09 -1.72 -10.66
C LEU A 105 4.56 -2.02 -10.35
N ALA A 106 5.17 -1.27 -9.44
CA ALA A 106 6.57 -1.47 -9.05
C ALA A 106 6.80 -2.88 -8.50
N ARG A 107 5.88 -3.40 -7.69
CA ARG A 107 6.02 -4.74 -7.10
C ARG A 107 5.89 -5.84 -8.15
N GLU A 108 4.94 -5.73 -9.07
CA GLU A 108 4.80 -6.71 -10.15
C GLU A 108 5.99 -6.64 -11.10
N LEU A 109 6.51 -5.45 -11.43
CA LEU A 109 7.73 -5.30 -12.24
C LEU A 109 8.95 -5.95 -11.59
N VAL A 110 9.10 -5.79 -10.27
CA VAL A 110 10.13 -6.50 -9.51
C VAL A 110 9.90 -8.01 -9.61
N SER A 111 8.67 -8.49 -9.42
CA SER A 111 8.38 -9.93 -9.51
C SER A 111 8.67 -10.52 -10.89
N LEU A 112 8.39 -9.75 -11.95
CA LEU A 112 8.62 -10.13 -13.33
C LEU A 112 10.12 -10.22 -13.65
N ALA A 113 10.95 -9.35 -13.07
CA ALA A 113 12.40 -9.40 -13.24
C ALA A 113 13.01 -10.74 -12.79
N TRP A 114 12.32 -11.48 -11.92
CA TRP A 114 12.74 -12.80 -11.43
C TRP A 114 12.02 -13.97 -12.14
N ARG A 115 11.05 -13.71 -13.04
CA ARG A 115 10.30 -14.76 -13.75
C ARG A 115 10.91 -15.09 -15.11
N GLN A 116 10.78 -16.35 -15.51
CA GLN A 116 11.17 -16.81 -16.85
C GLN A 116 10.29 -16.15 -17.93
N PRO A 117 10.83 -15.82 -19.13
CA PRO A 117 10.12 -15.18 -20.25
C PRO A 117 8.76 -15.78 -20.61
N ALA A 118 8.59 -17.09 -20.40
CA ALA A 118 7.36 -17.82 -20.69
C ALA A 118 6.18 -17.46 -19.76
N ASP A 119 6.45 -16.94 -18.55
CA ASP A 119 5.43 -16.76 -17.50
C ASP A 119 4.89 -15.32 -17.39
N TRP A 120 5.35 -14.42 -18.27
CA TRP A 120 5.06 -12.98 -18.18
C TRP A 120 3.59 -12.67 -18.47
N VAL A 121 3.04 -13.33 -19.50
CA VAL A 121 1.68 -13.05 -20.01
C VAL A 121 0.62 -13.78 -19.20
N SER A 122 0.88 -15.03 -18.80
CA SER A 122 -0.08 -15.89 -18.08
C SER A 122 -0.16 -15.58 -16.58
N GLY A 123 0.96 -15.19 -15.95
CA GLY A 123 1.02 -14.97 -14.50
C GLY A 123 1.05 -13.49 -14.08
N GLY A 124 1.84 -12.66 -14.76
CA GLY A 124 2.12 -11.28 -14.31
C GLY A 124 1.00 -10.28 -14.63
N LEU A 125 0.58 -10.22 -15.90
CA LEU A 125 -0.45 -9.26 -16.33
C LEU A 125 -1.83 -9.54 -15.71
N ALA A 126 -2.18 -10.82 -15.55
CA ALA A 126 -3.42 -11.22 -14.90
C ALA A 126 -3.44 -10.86 -13.40
N ALA A 127 -2.33 -11.11 -12.68
CA ALA A 127 -2.20 -10.76 -11.27
C ALA A 127 -2.28 -9.25 -11.05
N LEU A 128 -1.61 -8.47 -11.90
CA LEU A 128 -1.64 -7.00 -11.86
C LEU A 128 -3.07 -6.46 -12.08
N ALA A 129 -3.78 -6.99 -13.08
CA ALA A 129 -5.15 -6.58 -13.40
C ALA A 129 -6.12 -6.90 -12.25
N VAL A 130 -6.04 -8.11 -11.69
CA VAL A 130 -6.86 -8.52 -10.54
C VAL A 130 -6.55 -7.65 -9.32
N ASN A 131 -5.27 -7.41 -9.03
CA ASN A 131 -4.86 -6.66 -7.85
C ASN A 131 -5.24 -5.16 -7.96
N LEU A 132 -5.16 -4.56 -9.16
CA LEU A 132 -5.65 -3.22 -9.43
C LEU A 132 -7.18 -3.14 -9.29
N ALA A 133 -7.90 -4.14 -9.78
CA ALA A 133 -9.37 -4.18 -9.74
C ALA A 133 -9.93 -4.13 -8.31
N TRP A 134 -9.25 -4.75 -7.35
CA TRP A 134 -9.67 -4.75 -5.94
C TRP A 134 -9.08 -3.58 -5.15
N THR A 135 -7.80 -3.25 -5.35
CA THR A 135 -7.07 -2.33 -4.47
C THR A 135 -7.42 -0.86 -4.73
N LEU A 136 -7.67 -0.49 -6.00
CA LEU A 136 -8.05 0.89 -6.35
C LEU A 136 -9.39 1.32 -5.75
N PRO A 137 -10.51 0.58 -5.92
CA PRO A 137 -11.78 0.99 -5.34
C PRO A 137 -11.73 1.05 -3.82
N LEU A 138 -11.03 0.13 -3.16
CA LEU A 138 -10.90 0.13 -1.70
C LEU A 138 -10.04 1.31 -1.19
N ALA A 139 -8.91 1.59 -1.84
CA ALA A 139 -8.07 2.72 -1.49
C ALA A 139 -8.83 4.05 -1.67
N LEU A 140 -9.62 4.15 -2.74
CA LEU A 140 -10.49 5.29 -2.99
C LEU A 140 -11.57 5.42 -1.91
N LEU A 141 -12.28 4.33 -1.59
CA LEU A 141 -13.33 4.30 -0.57
C LEU A 141 -12.79 4.74 0.81
N LEU A 142 -11.63 4.22 1.22
CA LEU A 142 -10.98 4.59 2.48
C LEU A 142 -10.51 6.04 2.52
N SER A 143 -10.10 6.60 1.37
CA SER A 143 -9.73 8.00 1.28
C SER A 143 -10.95 8.95 1.36
N LEU A 144 -12.10 8.50 0.84
CA LEU A 144 -13.37 9.23 0.90
C LEU A 144 -13.98 9.21 2.31
N THR A 145 -13.94 8.07 3.00
CA THR A 145 -14.43 7.98 4.40
C THR A 145 -13.62 8.87 5.35
N ARG A 146 -12.30 8.92 5.19
CA ARG A 146 -11.45 9.86 5.96
C ARG A 146 -11.78 11.32 5.69
N ARG A 147 -12.13 11.69 4.45
CA ARG A 147 -12.60 13.05 4.13
C ARG A 147 -13.87 13.40 4.90
N ALA A 148 -14.84 12.49 4.92
CA ALA A 148 -16.11 12.68 5.62
C ALA A 148 -15.93 12.80 7.14
N GLN A 149 -14.95 12.12 7.73
CA GLN A 149 -14.64 12.29 9.15
C GLN A 149 -14.03 13.65 9.47
N THR A 150 -13.09 14.12 8.63
CA THR A 150 -12.45 15.43 8.85
C THR A 150 -13.39 16.64 8.66
N SER A 151 -14.46 16.50 7.88
CA SER A 151 -15.47 17.56 7.76
C SER A 151 -16.43 17.62 8.96
N ARG A 152 -16.68 16.49 9.62
CA ARG A 152 -17.57 16.39 10.79
C ARG A 152 -16.96 17.00 12.04
N THR A 153 -15.66 16.83 12.26
CA THR A 153 -14.91 17.44 13.39
C THR A 153 -14.69 18.94 13.27
N ARG A 154 -14.99 19.56 12.12
CA ARG A 154 -14.85 21.01 11.90
C ARG A 154 -16.15 21.80 12.09
N ARG A 155 -17.27 21.10 12.35
CA ARG A 155 -18.62 21.67 12.50
C ARG A 155 -19.20 21.54 13.93
N GLY A 156 -18.53 20.83 14.83
CA GLY A 156 -18.86 20.75 16.25
C GLY A 156 -17.74 21.39 17.06
#